data_AF-A0A2N1UG52-F1
#
_entry.id   AF-A0A2N1UG52-F1
#
_cell.length_a   1.000
_cell.length_b   1.000
_cell.length_c   1.000
_cell.angle_alpha   90.00
_cell.angle_beta   90.00
_cell.angle_gamma   90.00
#
_symmetry.space_group_name_H-M   'P 1'
#
loop_
_entity.id
_entity.type
_entity.pdbx_description
1 polymer ?
#
loop_
_entity_poly.entity_id
_entity_poly.type
_entity_poly.pdbx_seq_one_letter_code
_entity_poly.pdbx_strand_id
1 'polypeptide(L)'
;MTIPDELITIGTVNWHSCAYLEKLFNNLINKAQSPDRLCFVIIDNTNGEDDLEKLKNVFQNITIIKNNPGRLKGSPAHASGLNIAMKNIKTPYALILDPDVYIFKKDWDSFLIDLLNQNDIFTLGVSFPPWQLGMYHNFPNPVFCFFRTKPYLEFSPNWSAYDVNKFVLFWDFIRRNLLRLGILIGRKRFENSELVRILWTRFEKIIGPCSRDTGWRRAQKAEKAGTKTIIFQPRIISSKEFKPDDPCSAIAKYFELYCYRNEPMLTHKYSTNSLVFKTGKSDNSDLWKQCIEQIEKQR
;
A
#
# COMPACT_ATOMS: atom_id res chain seq x y z
N MET A 1 -15.23 -29.86 6.84
CA MET A 1 -14.22 -29.24 5.95
C MET A 1 -12.94 -29.13 6.74
N THR A 2 -11.87 -29.80 6.31
CA THR A 2 -10.53 -29.58 6.87
C THR A 2 -10.13 -28.15 6.55
N ILE A 3 -9.81 -27.38 7.58
CA ILE A 3 -9.26 -26.05 7.44
C ILE A 3 -7.86 -26.22 6.84
N PRO A 4 -7.51 -25.56 5.72
CA PRO A 4 -6.16 -25.69 5.17
C PRO A 4 -5.13 -25.20 6.19
N ASP A 5 -3.99 -25.90 6.27
CA ASP A 5 -2.92 -25.60 7.23
C ASP A 5 -2.49 -24.12 7.11
N GLU A 6 -2.29 -23.65 5.88
CA GLU A 6 -2.06 -22.23 5.56
C GLU A 6 -3.39 -21.47 5.33
N LEU A 7 -3.47 -20.25 5.89
CA LEU A 7 -4.66 -19.40 5.80
C LEU A 7 -4.46 -18.15 4.93
N ILE A 8 -3.29 -17.52 5.05
CA ILE A 8 -3.00 -16.22 4.42
C ILE A 8 -1.68 -16.31 3.66
N THR A 9 -1.70 -15.97 2.37
CA THR A 9 -0.48 -15.69 1.60
C THR A 9 -0.20 -14.19 1.58
N ILE A 10 0.99 -13.80 2.03
CA ILE A 10 1.52 -12.43 1.90
C ILE A 10 2.38 -12.36 0.64
N GLY A 11 1.88 -11.66 -0.38
CA GLY A 11 2.59 -11.40 -1.63
C GLY A 11 3.27 -10.04 -1.62
N THR A 12 4.57 -10.02 -1.88
CA THR A 12 5.38 -8.78 -1.91
C THR A 12 6.35 -8.80 -3.08
N VAL A 13 6.72 -7.61 -3.55
CA VAL A 13 7.75 -7.45 -4.58
C VAL A 13 9.01 -6.89 -3.94
N ASN A 14 10.14 -7.52 -4.23
CA ASN A 14 11.44 -7.09 -3.76
C ASN A 14 12.18 -6.25 -4.82
N TRP A 15 12.77 -5.14 -4.37
CA TRP A 15 13.78 -4.38 -5.12
C TRP A 15 14.82 -3.84 -4.13
N HIS A 16 15.86 -4.62 -3.85
CA HIS A 16 16.87 -4.33 -2.81
C HIS A 16 16.25 -4.02 -1.43
N SER A 17 15.23 -4.79 -1.06
CA SER A 17 14.39 -4.55 0.12
C SER A 17 14.52 -5.67 1.17
N CYS A 18 15.52 -6.56 1.06
CA CYS A 18 15.67 -7.69 1.97
C CYS A 18 15.65 -7.32 3.46
N ALA A 19 16.35 -6.25 3.86
CA ALA A 19 16.36 -5.79 5.26
C ALA A 19 14.99 -5.23 5.74
N TYR A 20 14.17 -4.71 4.81
CA TYR A 20 12.81 -4.29 5.12
C TYR A 20 11.88 -5.50 5.24
N LEU A 21 12.00 -6.47 4.32
CA LEU A 21 11.23 -7.72 4.34
C LEU A 21 11.44 -8.50 5.65
N GLU A 22 12.67 -8.63 6.12
CA GLU A 22 12.97 -9.29 7.39
C GLU A 22 12.23 -8.64 8.57
N LYS A 23 12.21 -7.31 8.64
CA LYS A 23 11.49 -6.56 9.68
C LYS A 23 9.98 -6.69 9.53
N LEU A 24 9.49 -6.62 8.29
CA LEU A 24 8.08 -6.75 7.98
C LEU A 24 7.55 -8.14 8.37
N PHE A 25 8.26 -9.21 8.03
CA PHE A 25 7.81 -10.57 8.32
C PHE A 25 7.79 -10.84 9.82
N ASN A 26 8.82 -10.40 10.55
CA ASN A 26 8.80 -10.42 12.01
C ASN A 26 7.62 -9.63 12.59
N ASN A 27 7.32 -8.44 12.06
CA ASN A 27 6.17 -7.65 12.48
C ASN A 27 4.84 -8.39 12.26
N LEU A 28 4.65 -9.00 11.08
CA LEU A 28 3.44 -9.74 10.73
C LEU A 28 3.24 -10.97 11.62
N ILE A 29 4.30 -11.77 11.81
CA ILE A 29 4.28 -12.99 12.62
C ILE A 29 3.99 -12.64 14.08
N ASN A 30 4.74 -11.70 14.66
CA ASN A 30 4.62 -11.34 16.08
C ASN A 30 3.27 -10.72 16.44
N LYS A 31 2.55 -10.16 15.47
CA LYS A 31 1.24 -9.53 15.66
C LYS A 31 0.07 -10.36 15.15
N ALA A 32 0.31 -11.52 14.56
CA ALA A 32 -0.76 -12.40 14.10
C ALA A 32 -1.32 -13.24 15.26
N GLN A 33 -2.62 -13.50 15.23
CA GLN A 33 -3.27 -14.48 16.10
C GLN A 33 -2.89 -15.91 15.70
N SER A 34 -2.69 -16.17 14.40
CA SER A 34 -2.33 -17.49 13.86
C SER A 34 -1.05 -17.42 13.01
N PRO A 35 0.11 -17.14 13.62
CA PRO A 35 1.37 -16.92 12.91
C PRO A 35 1.80 -18.11 12.02
N ASP A 36 1.56 -19.34 12.47
CA ASP A 36 1.95 -20.56 11.75
C ASP A 36 1.15 -20.78 10.45
N ARG A 37 0.08 -20.02 10.26
CA ARG A 37 -0.81 -20.10 9.10
C ARG A 37 -0.51 -19.03 8.04
N LEU A 38 0.58 -18.29 8.22
CA LEU A 38 1.09 -17.33 7.27
C LEU A 38 2.11 -17.99 6.34
N CYS A 39 1.99 -17.71 5.04
CA CYS A 39 3.03 -18.03 4.06
C CYS A 39 3.38 -16.78 3.24
N PHE A 40 4.62 -16.70 2.79
CA PHE A 40 5.15 -15.52 2.11
C PHE A 40 5.57 -15.87 0.68
N VAL A 41 5.17 -15.04 -0.27
CA VAL A 41 5.61 -15.10 -1.66
C VAL A 41 6.34 -13.81 -1.98
N ILE A 42 7.66 -13.90 -2.14
CA ILE A 42 8.51 -12.80 -2.56
C ILE A 42 8.77 -12.92 -4.05
N ILE A 43 8.40 -11.89 -4.81
CA ILE A 43 8.80 -11.77 -6.20
C ILE A 43 10.03 -10.88 -6.28
N ASP A 44 11.17 -11.48 -6.60
CA ASP A 44 12.44 -10.79 -6.65
C ASP A 44 12.67 -10.12 -8.00
N ASN A 45 12.32 -8.83 -8.08
CA ASN A 45 12.54 -8.04 -9.29
C ASN A 45 14.00 -7.67 -9.51
N THR A 46 14.90 -7.94 -8.55
CA THR A 46 16.35 -7.80 -8.76
C THR A 46 16.94 -8.98 -9.52
N ASN A 47 16.12 -10.02 -9.81
CA ASN A 47 16.54 -11.23 -10.50
C ASN A 47 17.72 -11.96 -9.83
N GLY A 48 17.78 -11.94 -8.50
CA GLY A 48 18.78 -12.61 -7.68
C GLY A 48 19.97 -11.74 -7.27
N GLU A 49 19.93 -10.42 -7.49
CA GLU A 49 20.99 -9.51 -7.03
C GLU A 49 20.85 -9.14 -5.54
N ASP A 50 19.65 -9.26 -4.96
CA ASP A 50 19.43 -9.07 -3.52
C ASP A 50 19.59 -10.39 -2.76
N ASP A 51 20.12 -10.32 -1.53
CA ASP A 51 20.42 -11.49 -0.69
C ASP A 51 19.17 -11.96 0.04
N LEU A 52 18.17 -12.46 -0.69
CA LEU A 52 16.91 -12.94 -0.10
C LEU A 52 17.01 -14.36 0.47
N GLU A 53 18.03 -15.14 0.10
CA GLU A 53 18.21 -16.51 0.59
C GLU A 53 18.39 -16.56 2.10
N LYS A 54 18.98 -15.51 2.71
CA LYS A 54 19.06 -15.40 4.17
C LYS A 54 17.69 -15.43 4.86
N LEU A 55 16.61 -14.99 4.19
CA LEU A 55 15.26 -15.03 4.76
C LEU A 55 14.75 -16.46 4.94
N LYS A 56 15.16 -17.41 4.08
CA LYS A 56 14.79 -18.83 4.23
C LYS A 56 15.41 -19.48 5.46
N ASN A 57 16.53 -18.94 5.96
CA ASN A 57 17.15 -19.40 7.20
C ASN A 57 16.39 -18.93 8.44
N VAL A 58 15.59 -17.86 8.32
CA VAL A 58 14.87 -17.23 9.43
C VAL A 58 13.39 -17.64 9.44
N PHE A 59 12.80 -17.89 8.28
CA PHE A 59 11.36 -18.16 8.14
C PHE A 59 11.10 -19.41 7.30
N GLN A 60 10.21 -20.28 7.78
CA GLN A 60 9.96 -21.59 7.19
C GLN A 60 9.04 -21.56 5.96
N ASN A 61 8.04 -20.68 5.93
CA ASN A 61 7.00 -20.64 4.89
C ASN A 61 7.27 -19.55 3.83
N ILE A 62 8.46 -19.52 3.25
CA ILE A 62 8.84 -18.53 2.22
C ILE A 62 9.04 -19.20 0.86
N THR A 63 8.37 -18.66 -0.16
CA THR A 63 8.66 -18.89 -1.57
C THR A 63 9.28 -17.64 -2.20
N ILE A 64 10.43 -17.79 -2.84
CA ILE A 64 11.11 -16.71 -3.57
C ILE A 64 11.08 -17.04 -5.05
N ILE A 65 10.58 -16.10 -5.87
CA ILE A 65 10.44 -16.27 -7.31
C ILE A 65 11.20 -15.13 -7.99
N LYS A 66 12.25 -15.46 -8.74
CA LYS A 66 13.00 -14.48 -9.51
C LYS A 66 12.13 -13.92 -10.65
N ASN A 67 12.18 -12.61 -10.83
CA ASN A 67 11.55 -11.91 -11.92
C ASN A 67 12.57 -10.95 -12.56
N ASN A 68 12.65 -10.96 -13.89
CA ASN A 68 13.42 -9.99 -14.63
C ASN A 68 12.46 -8.98 -15.28
N PRO A 69 12.28 -7.76 -14.72
CA PRO A 69 11.42 -6.74 -15.30
C PRO A 69 11.98 -6.12 -16.59
N GLY A 70 13.19 -6.51 -17.01
CA GLY A 70 13.85 -6.00 -18.22
C GLY A 70 14.10 -4.50 -18.14
N ARG A 71 13.53 -3.74 -19.08
CA ARG A 71 13.67 -2.27 -19.13
C ARG A 71 12.62 -1.51 -18.32
N LEU A 72 11.66 -2.20 -17.70
CA LEU A 72 10.63 -1.57 -16.88
C LEU A 72 11.27 -0.94 -15.64
N LYS A 73 10.73 0.19 -15.18
CA LYS A 73 11.16 0.90 -13.97
C LYS A 73 9.94 1.39 -13.18
N GLY A 74 10.08 1.59 -11.87
CA GLY A 74 9.00 2.13 -11.03
C GLY A 74 7.72 1.30 -11.10
N SER A 75 6.56 1.95 -11.19
CA SER A 75 5.24 1.29 -11.17
C SER A 75 5.09 0.15 -12.20
N PRO A 76 5.52 0.27 -13.47
CA PRO A 76 5.51 -0.87 -14.40
C PRO A 76 6.32 -2.09 -13.95
N ALA A 77 7.53 -1.90 -13.39
CA ALA A 77 8.34 -3.00 -12.89
C ALA A 77 7.67 -3.65 -11.67
N HIS A 78 7.19 -2.82 -10.74
CA HIS A 78 6.46 -3.28 -9.56
C HIS A 78 5.22 -4.11 -9.94
N ALA A 79 4.40 -3.59 -10.87
CA ALA A 79 3.23 -4.27 -11.41
C ALA A 79 3.54 -5.64 -12.02
N SER A 80 4.68 -5.76 -12.71
CA SER A 80 5.10 -7.04 -13.31
C SER A 80 5.30 -8.12 -12.23
N GLY A 81 5.92 -7.74 -11.10
CA GLY A 81 6.12 -8.63 -9.97
C GLY A 81 4.79 -9.02 -9.32
N LEU A 82 3.90 -8.05 -9.07
CA LEU A 82 2.58 -8.33 -8.48
C LEU A 82 1.73 -9.28 -9.34
N ASN A 83 1.77 -9.14 -10.67
CA ASN A 83 1.08 -10.08 -11.56
C ASN A 83 1.63 -11.51 -11.45
N ILE A 84 2.92 -11.69 -11.14
CA ILE A 84 3.50 -13.02 -10.86
C ILE A 84 3.07 -13.49 -9.46
N ALA A 85 3.07 -12.61 -8.45
CA ALA A 85 2.59 -12.94 -7.11
C ALA A 85 1.16 -13.50 -7.15
N MET A 86 0.25 -12.85 -7.89
CA MET A 86 -1.14 -13.30 -8.03
C MET A 86 -1.29 -14.73 -8.55
N LYS A 87 -0.36 -15.20 -9.40
CA LYS A 87 -0.39 -16.58 -9.93
C LYS A 87 0.06 -17.63 -8.91
N ASN A 88 0.70 -17.20 -7.82
CA ASN A 88 1.28 -18.07 -6.81
C ASN A 88 0.51 -18.03 -5.48
N ILE A 89 -0.49 -17.16 -5.36
CA ILE A 89 -1.41 -17.12 -4.21
C ILE A 89 -2.44 -18.24 -4.34
N LYS A 90 -2.49 -19.13 -3.33
CA LYS A 90 -3.38 -20.31 -3.32
C LYS A 90 -4.20 -20.47 -2.04
N THR A 91 -3.84 -19.76 -0.98
CA THR A 91 -4.52 -19.80 0.33
C THR A 91 -5.89 -19.12 0.26
N PRO A 92 -6.79 -19.37 1.24
CA PRO A 92 -8.13 -18.77 1.24
C PRO A 92 -8.15 -17.23 1.26
N TYR A 93 -7.16 -16.61 1.91
CA TYR A 93 -7.01 -15.16 2.00
C TYR A 93 -5.63 -14.74 1.53
N ALA A 94 -5.49 -13.51 1.07
CA ALA A 94 -4.19 -12.99 0.71
C ALA A 94 -4.03 -11.51 1.02
N LEU A 95 -2.78 -11.12 1.24
CA LEU A 95 -2.34 -9.76 1.48
C LEU A 95 -1.28 -9.39 0.44
N ILE A 96 -1.54 -8.38 -0.38
CA ILE A 96 -0.48 -7.68 -1.11
C ILE A 96 0.04 -6.54 -0.24
N LEU A 97 1.35 -6.45 -0.11
CA LEU A 97 2.02 -5.57 0.85
C LEU A 97 3.35 -5.06 0.31
N ASP A 98 3.61 -3.76 0.50
CA ASP A 98 4.91 -3.18 0.22
C ASP A 98 5.91 -3.51 1.37
N PRO A 99 7.22 -3.64 1.07
CA PRO A 99 8.21 -4.09 2.05
C PRO A 99 8.46 -3.10 3.20
N ASP A 100 8.21 -1.81 3.01
CA ASP A 100 8.45 -0.73 3.98
C ASP A 100 7.20 -0.33 4.77
N VAL A 101 6.34 -1.32 5.04
CA VAL A 101 5.15 -1.20 5.89
C VAL A 101 5.41 -1.77 7.29
N TYR A 102 4.76 -1.18 8.29
CA TYR A 102 4.69 -1.71 9.65
C TYR A 102 3.23 -1.74 10.12
N ILE A 103 2.74 -2.92 10.55
CA ILE A 103 1.40 -3.08 11.13
C ILE A 103 1.48 -2.81 12.64
N PHE A 104 0.60 -1.94 13.15
CA PHE A 104 0.48 -1.70 14.58
C PHE A 104 -0.58 -2.61 15.24
N LYS A 105 -1.61 -3.02 14.50
CA LYS A 105 -2.73 -3.82 15.01
C LYS A 105 -2.25 -5.20 15.47
N LYS A 106 -2.50 -5.52 16.73
CA LYS A 106 -2.39 -6.90 17.25
C LYS A 106 -3.58 -7.72 16.74
N ASP A 107 -3.34 -9.01 16.51
CA ASP A 107 -4.30 -9.97 15.96
C ASP A 107 -4.84 -9.46 14.61
N TRP A 108 -3.93 -8.92 13.79
CA TRP A 108 -4.31 -8.24 12.54
C TRP A 108 -4.98 -9.21 11.56
N ASP A 109 -4.50 -10.43 11.46
CA ASP A 109 -4.96 -11.48 10.56
C ASP A 109 -6.43 -11.82 10.80
N SER A 110 -6.79 -12.17 12.03
CA SER A 110 -8.18 -12.47 12.40
C SER A 110 -9.08 -11.25 12.28
N PHE A 111 -8.60 -10.08 12.70
CA PHE A 111 -9.33 -8.83 12.58
C PHE A 111 -9.72 -8.51 11.12
N LEU A 112 -8.80 -8.68 10.16
CA LEU A 112 -9.10 -8.42 8.76
C LEU A 112 -10.03 -9.48 8.15
N ILE A 113 -9.87 -10.74 8.54
CA ILE A 113 -10.77 -11.83 8.13
C ILE A 113 -12.20 -11.54 8.59
N ASP A 114 -12.36 -11.14 9.86
CA ASP A 114 -13.65 -10.79 10.45
C ASP A 114 -14.26 -9.58 9.73
N LEU A 115 -13.46 -8.55 9.44
CA LEU A 115 -13.94 -7.39 8.67
C LEU A 115 -14.47 -7.77 7.28
N LEU A 116 -13.76 -8.64 6.55
CA LEU A 116 -14.23 -9.14 5.25
C LEU A 116 -15.52 -9.95 5.39
N ASN A 117 -15.60 -10.81 6.42
CA ASN A 117 -16.69 -11.75 6.60
C ASN A 117 -17.99 -11.10 7.08
N GLN A 118 -17.91 -10.16 8.03
CA GLN A 118 -19.09 -9.56 8.66
C GLN A 118 -19.80 -8.53 7.76
N ASN A 119 -19.11 -7.96 6.77
CA ASN A 119 -19.58 -6.78 6.04
C ASN A 119 -19.82 -7.04 4.54
N ASP A 120 -19.71 -8.30 4.09
CA ASP A 120 -19.75 -8.67 2.67
C ASP A 120 -18.85 -7.78 1.80
N ILE A 121 -17.61 -7.61 2.27
CA ILE A 121 -16.62 -6.72 1.66
C ILE A 121 -15.77 -7.52 0.71
N PHE A 122 -15.56 -6.98 -0.49
CA PHE A 122 -14.74 -7.65 -1.50
C PHE A 122 -13.24 -7.59 -1.19
N THR A 123 -12.77 -6.41 -0.74
CA THR A 123 -11.38 -6.18 -0.35
C THR A 123 -11.28 -5.03 0.63
N LEU A 124 -10.23 -5.03 1.44
CA LEU A 124 -9.92 -3.95 2.35
C LEU A 124 -8.44 -3.57 2.28
N GLY A 125 -8.10 -2.35 2.69
CA GLY A 125 -6.72 -1.93 2.82
C GLY A 125 -6.52 -0.43 2.75
N VAL A 126 -5.43 0.03 2.17
CA VAL A 126 -5.13 1.47 2.05
C VAL A 126 -5.23 1.92 0.60
N SER A 127 -5.64 3.16 0.38
CA SER A 127 -5.56 3.81 -0.93
C SER A 127 -4.44 4.84 -0.96
N PHE A 128 -4.21 5.41 -2.15
CA PHE A 128 -3.39 6.61 -2.22
C PHE A 128 -4.00 7.71 -1.33
N PRO A 129 -3.17 8.46 -0.57
CA PRO A 129 -3.68 9.54 0.25
C PRO A 129 -4.32 10.65 -0.59
N PRO A 130 -5.28 11.41 -0.03
CA PRO A 130 -6.07 12.40 -0.79
C PRO A 130 -5.25 13.60 -1.27
N TRP A 131 -4.03 13.81 -0.74
CA TRP A 131 -3.12 14.81 -1.29
C TRP A 131 -2.43 14.36 -2.58
N GLN A 132 -2.49 13.07 -2.92
CA GLN A 132 -1.93 12.52 -4.16
C GLN A 132 -2.92 12.66 -5.33
N LEU A 133 -3.26 13.90 -5.65
CA LEU A 133 -4.29 14.23 -6.63
C LEU A 133 -4.07 13.57 -8.00
N GLY A 134 -5.14 13.07 -8.58
CA GLY A 134 -5.21 12.33 -9.85
C GLY A 134 -4.99 10.83 -9.69
N MET A 135 -4.84 10.32 -8.47
CA MET A 135 -4.76 8.89 -8.17
C MET A 135 -6.15 8.29 -7.91
N TYR A 136 -6.25 6.98 -7.75
CA TYR A 136 -7.48 6.35 -7.26
C TYR A 136 -7.50 6.31 -5.73
N HIS A 137 -8.67 6.58 -5.14
CA HIS A 137 -8.85 6.70 -3.69
C HIS A 137 -9.93 5.75 -3.13
N ASN A 138 -10.63 5.01 -4.00
CA ASN A 138 -11.78 4.17 -3.67
C ASN A 138 -11.49 2.66 -3.64
N PHE A 139 -10.22 2.27 -3.83
CA PHE A 139 -9.82 0.87 -3.89
C PHE A 139 -8.42 0.66 -3.29
N PRO A 140 -8.15 -0.49 -2.64
CA PRO A 140 -6.84 -0.77 -2.07
C PRO A 140 -5.71 -0.81 -3.11
N ASN A 141 -4.62 -0.12 -2.80
CA ASN A 141 -3.41 -0.04 -3.62
C ASN A 141 -2.38 -1.12 -3.17
N PRO A 142 -1.21 -1.24 -3.85
CA PRO A 142 -0.21 -2.25 -3.48
C PRO A 142 0.36 -2.13 -2.08
N VAL A 143 0.34 -0.93 -1.47
CA VAL A 143 0.91 -0.70 -0.14
C VAL A 143 0.28 -1.63 0.88
N PHE A 144 -1.04 -1.83 0.81
CA PHE A 144 -1.75 -2.78 1.64
C PHE A 144 -3.10 -3.14 1.01
N CYS A 145 -3.26 -4.36 0.53
CA CYS A 145 -4.49 -4.86 -0.09
C CYS A 145 -4.79 -6.30 0.35
N PHE A 146 -5.79 -6.44 1.22
CA PHE A 146 -6.24 -7.73 1.76
C PHE A 146 -7.56 -8.17 1.12
N PHE A 147 -7.69 -9.46 0.82
CA PHE A 147 -8.85 -10.00 0.13
C PHE A 147 -9.03 -11.51 0.34
N ARG A 148 -10.24 -12.00 0.02
CA ARG A 148 -10.51 -13.43 -0.19
C ARG A 148 -9.98 -13.83 -1.56
N THR A 149 -9.11 -14.83 -1.62
CA THR A 149 -8.36 -15.19 -2.83
C THR A 149 -9.26 -15.55 -4.00
N LYS A 150 -10.20 -16.49 -3.81
CA LYS A 150 -11.05 -17.01 -4.90
C LYS A 150 -11.84 -15.91 -5.65
N PRO A 151 -12.72 -15.13 -4.98
CA PRO A 151 -13.49 -14.09 -5.68
C PRO A 151 -12.58 -13.00 -6.27
N TYR A 152 -11.43 -12.73 -5.64
CA TYR A 152 -10.48 -11.75 -6.13
C TYR A 152 -9.75 -12.20 -7.40
N LEU A 153 -9.41 -13.49 -7.51
CA LEU A 153 -8.83 -14.07 -8.73
C LEU A 153 -9.85 -14.17 -9.87
N GLU A 154 -11.09 -14.54 -9.57
CA GLU A 154 -12.21 -14.53 -10.54
C GLU A 154 -12.47 -13.12 -11.10
N PHE A 155 -12.27 -12.09 -10.27
CA PHE A 155 -12.26 -10.70 -10.70
C PHE A 155 -11.10 -10.36 -11.68
N SER A 156 -10.16 -11.28 -11.95
CA SER A 156 -9.07 -11.12 -12.93
C SER A 156 -8.29 -9.82 -12.72
N PRO A 157 -7.59 -9.67 -11.58
CA PRO A 157 -6.98 -8.42 -11.19
C PRO A 157 -5.77 -8.12 -12.09
N ASN A 158 -5.77 -6.95 -12.73
CA ASN A 158 -4.65 -6.48 -13.54
C ASN A 158 -3.87 -5.39 -12.80
N TRP A 159 -2.63 -5.69 -12.40
CA TRP A 159 -1.77 -4.75 -11.70
C TRP A 159 -0.99 -3.81 -12.62
N SER A 160 -1.03 -4.02 -13.93
CA SER A 160 -0.25 -3.27 -14.92
C SER A 160 -0.43 -1.75 -14.78
N ALA A 161 0.68 -1.04 -14.89
CA ALA A 161 0.74 0.41 -14.83
C ALA A 161 1.04 0.99 -16.21
N TYR A 162 0.44 2.13 -16.54
CA TYR A 162 0.64 2.87 -17.80
C TYR A 162 0.43 2.05 -19.08
N ASP A 163 -0.36 0.98 -19.00
CA ASP A 163 -0.70 0.05 -20.08
C ASP A 163 -1.80 0.62 -21.00
N VAL A 164 -1.59 1.85 -21.47
CA VAL A 164 -2.51 2.59 -22.35
C VAL A 164 -1.73 3.24 -23.49
N ASN A 165 -2.44 3.70 -24.52
CA ASN A 165 -1.79 4.36 -25.65
C ASN A 165 -1.17 5.72 -25.25
N LYS A 166 -0.23 6.20 -26.07
CA LYS A 166 0.52 7.45 -25.81
C LYS A 166 -0.37 8.69 -25.75
N PHE A 167 -1.47 8.71 -26.51
CA PHE A 167 -2.41 9.83 -26.50
C PHE A 167 -3.12 9.96 -25.15
N VAL A 168 -3.55 8.84 -24.56
CA VAL A 168 -4.13 8.81 -23.21
C VAL A 168 -3.10 9.26 -22.19
N LEU A 169 -1.84 8.81 -22.28
CA LEU A 169 -0.78 9.27 -21.36
C LEU A 169 -0.50 10.78 -21.47
N PHE A 170 -0.54 11.33 -22.68
CA PHE A 170 -0.39 12.75 -22.91
C PHE A 170 -1.56 13.55 -22.30
N TRP A 171 -2.80 13.08 -22.47
CA TRP A 171 -3.96 13.73 -21.85
C TRP A 171 -3.92 13.55 -20.31
N ASP A 172 -3.53 12.38 -19.81
CA ASP A 172 -3.29 12.16 -18.37
C ASP A 172 -2.26 13.16 -17.81
N PHE A 173 -1.20 13.47 -18.56
CA PHE A 173 -0.22 14.49 -18.20
C PHE A 173 -0.83 15.89 -18.10
N ILE A 174 -1.62 16.33 -19.09
CA ILE A 174 -2.26 17.67 -19.03
C ILE A 174 -3.26 17.73 -17.87
N ARG A 175 -4.14 16.72 -17.70
CA ARG A 175 -5.10 16.68 -16.57
C ARG A 175 -4.41 16.77 -15.22
N ARG A 176 -3.29 16.05 -15.06
CA ARG A 176 -2.50 16.07 -13.83
C ARG A 176 -1.90 17.44 -13.55
N ASN A 177 -1.40 18.13 -14.58
CA ASN A 177 -0.87 19.49 -14.42
C ASN A 177 -1.99 20.49 -14.09
N LEU A 178 -3.19 20.33 -14.64
CA LEU A 178 -4.35 21.15 -14.27
C LEU A 178 -4.77 20.89 -12.82
N LEU A 179 -4.89 19.63 -12.41
CA LEU A 179 -5.23 19.25 -11.04
C LEU A 179 -4.25 19.80 -10.02
N ARG A 180 -2.96 19.83 -10.35
CA ARG A 180 -1.91 20.23 -9.40
C ARG A 180 -1.49 21.70 -9.55
N LEU A 181 -2.08 22.42 -10.52
CA LEU A 181 -1.59 23.71 -11.00
C LEU A 181 -0.07 23.69 -11.15
N GLY A 182 0.42 22.70 -11.91
CA GLY A 182 1.82 22.28 -11.95
C GLY A 182 2.24 21.57 -10.66
N ILE A 183 2.93 22.30 -9.78
CA ILE A 183 3.41 21.79 -8.48
C ILE A 183 2.83 22.56 -7.28
N LEU A 184 1.96 23.53 -7.54
CA LEU A 184 1.46 24.44 -6.53
C LEU A 184 0.57 23.73 -5.51
N ILE A 185 -0.25 22.78 -5.98
CA ILE A 185 -1.12 21.98 -5.13
C ILE A 185 -0.44 20.64 -4.85
N GLY A 186 0.50 20.69 -3.90
CA GLY A 186 1.16 19.52 -3.33
C GLY A 186 0.73 19.21 -1.90
N ARG A 187 1.35 18.18 -1.30
CA ARG A 187 1.03 17.68 0.05
C ARG A 187 0.99 18.80 1.08
N LYS A 188 2.02 19.66 1.12
CA LYS A 188 2.11 20.77 2.08
C LYS A 188 0.90 21.72 2.02
N ARG A 189 0.42 22.09 0.83
CA ARG A 189 -0.75 22.98 0.71
C ARG A 189 -2.04 22.27 1.09
N PHE A 190 -2.18 21.02 0.67
CA PHE A 190 -3.34 20.18 1.00
C PHE A 190 -3.50 19.99 2.52
N GLU A 191 -2.40 19.71 3.23
CA GLU A 191 -2.41 19.56 4.70
C GLU A 191 -2.77 20.86 5.43
N ASN A 192 -2.31 22.01 4.93
CA ASN A 192 -2.41 23.29 5.63
C ASN A 192 -3.63 24.14 5.28
N SER A 193 -4.41 23.78 4.26
CA SER A 193 -5.57 24.54 3.82
C SER A 193 -6.80 23.66 3.66
N GLU A 194 -7.78 23.86 4.54
CA GLU A 194 -9.08 23.20 4.45
C GLU A 194 -9.82 23.55 3.15
N LEU A 195 -9.72 24.82 2.72
CA LEU A 195 -10.27 25.26 1.43
C LEU A 195 -9.67 24.46 0.27
N VAL A 196 -8.35 24.25 0.25
CA VAL A 196 -7.70 23.42 -0.78
C VAL A 196 -8.26 22.00 -0.73
N ARG A 197 -8.38 21.38 0.44
CA ARG A 197 -8.94 20.01 0.56
C ARG A 197 -10.34 19.93 -0.04
N ILE A 198 -11.24 20.84 0.33
CA ILE A 198 -12.63 20.81 -0.13
C ILE A 198 -12.70 21.06 -1.64
N LEU A 199 -12.04 22.13 -2.13
CA LEU A 199 -12.13 22.53 -3.53
C LEU A 199 -11.43 21.53 -4.46
N TRP A 200 -10.21 21.08 -4.12
CA TRP A 200 -9.46 20.19 -5.00
C TRP A 200 -9.98 18.76 -4.99
N THR A 201 -10.52 18.26 -3.87
CA THR A 201 -11.20 16.96 -3.90
C THR A 201 -12.47 17.00 -4.76
N ARG A 202 -13.21 18.12 -4.78
CA ARG A 202 -14.35 18.29 -5.72
C ARG A 202 -13.88 18.36 -7.17
N PHE A 203 -12.82 19.12 -7.41
CA PHE A 203 -12.25 19.28 -8.75
C PHE A 203 -11.69 17.96 -9.30
N GLU A 204 -11.03 17.17 -8.46
CA GLU A 204 -10.57 15.82 -8.78
C GLU A 204 -11.72 14.89 -9.17
N LYS A 205 -12.86 14.95 -8.47
CA LYS A 205 -14.04 14.15 -8.86
C LYS A 205 -14.57 14.48 -10.26
N ILE A 206 -14.41 15.74 -10.71
CA ILE A 206 -14.81 16.17 -12.06
C ILE A 206 -13.81 15.68 -13.11
N ILE A 207 -12.51 15.85 -12.85
CA ILE A 207 -11.45 15.46 -13.80
C ILE A 207 -11.27 13.92 -13.87
N GLY A 208 -11.51 13.26 -12.74
CA GLY A 208 -11.30 11.84 -12.53
C GLY A 208 -9.82 11.44 -12.43
N PRO A 209 -9.54 10.14 -12.17
CA PRO A 209 -8.18 9.63 -12.12
C PRO A 209 -7.43 9.85 -13.44
N CYS A 210 -6.22 10.40 -13.31
CA CYS A 210 -5.31 10.72 -14.42
C CYS A 210 -3.89 10.19 -14.19
N SER A 211 -3.71 9.31 -13.21
CA SER A 211 -2.47 8.58 -12.96
C SER A 211 -2.75 7.10 -13.14
N ARG A 212 -2.08 6.49 -14.13
CA ARG A 212 -2.21 5.05 -14.47
C ARG A 212 -1.23 4.22 -13.65
N ASP A 213 -1.22 4.45 -12.33
CA ASP A 213 -0.32 3.74 -11.42
C ASP A 213 -0.72 2.27 -11.24
N THR A 214 0.13 1.53 -10.54
CA THR A 214 -0.01 0.10 -10.26
C THR A 214 -1.43 -0.23 -9.79
N GLY A 215 -2.12 -1.08 -10.55
CA GLY A 215 -3.46 -1.55 -10.22
C GLY A 215 -4.62 -0.58 -10.50
N TRP A 216 -4.42 0.52 -11.23
CA TRP A 216 -5.48 1.50 -11.54
C TRP A 216 -6.71 0.88 -12.24
N ARG A 217 -6.51 -0.15 -13.07
CA ARG A 217 -7.61 -0.86 -13.75
C ARG A 217 -8.49 -1.63 -12.78
N ARG A 218 -7.91 -2.17 -11.69
CA ARG A 218 -8.68 -2.86 -10.64
C ARG A 218 -9.64 -1.89 -9.97
N ALA A 219 -9.14 -0.72 -9.58
CA ALA A 219 -9.95 0.33 -8.99
C ALA A 219 -11.11 0.75 -9.91
N GLN A 220 -10.81 1.02 -11.19
CA GLN A 220 -11.84 1.40 -12.17
C GLN A 220 -12.87 0.28 -12.40
N LYS A 221 -12.43 -0.99 -12.48
CA LYS A 221 -13.32 -2.14 -12.68
C LYS A 221 -14.23 -2.34 -11.46
N ALA A 222 -13.68 -2.23 -10.25
CA ALA A 222 -14.42 -2.35 -9.00
C ALA A 222 -15.46 -1.23 -8.84
N GLU A 223 -15.10 0.01 -9.20
CA GLU A 223 -16.01 1.15 -9.21
C GLU A 223 -17.19 0.92 -10.15
N LYS A 224 -16.93 0.49 -11.40
CA LYS A 224 -17.98 0.14 -12.37
C LYS A 224 -18.88 -1.01 -11.91
N ALA A 225 -18.32 -1.95 -11.17
CA ALA A 225 -19.05 -3.09 -10.63
C ALA A 225 -19.78 -2.78 -9.30
N GLY A 226 -19.70 -1.55 -8.78
CA GLY A 226 -20.32 -1.20 -7.49
C GLY A 226 -19.76 -2.00 -6.31
N THR A 227 -18.50 -2.43 -6.41
CA THR A 227 -17.89 -3.33 -5.43
C THR A 227 -17.66 -2.61 -4.09
N LYS A 228 -18.05 -3.26 -2.99
CA LYS A 228 -17.84 -2.72 -1.63
C LYS A 228 -16.41 -2.96 -1.16
N THR A 229 -15.75 -1.89 -0.72
CA THR A 229 -14.39 -1.92 -0.17
C THR A 229 -14.32 -1.20 1.16
N ILE A 230 -13.36 -1.57 2.01
CA ILE A 230 -12.99 -0.80 3.21
C ILE A 230 -11.63 -0.17 2.97
N ILE A 231 -11.55 1.16 3.10
CA ILE A 231 -10.31 1.91 2.99
C ILE A 231 -9.93 2.48 4.36
N PHE A 232 -8.75 2.12 4.85
CA PHE A 232 -8.14 2.74 6.03
C PHE A 232 -7.74 4.17 5.67
N GLN A 233 -8.12 5.10 6.54
CA GLN A 233 -8.03 6.51 6.25
C GLN A 233 -6.63 7.03 6.60
N PRO A 234 -5.95 7.74 5.69
CA PRO A 234 -4.69 8.39 6.03
C PRO A 234 -4.93 9.50 7.04
N ARG A 235 -4.12 9.55 8.09
CA ARG A 235 -4.14 10.66 9.05
C ARG A 235 -3.45 11.87 8.44
N ILE A 236 -4.20 12.96 8.28
CA ILE A 236 -3.70 14.23 7.76
C ILE A 236 -3.41 15.14 8.95
N ILE A 237 -2.21 15.75 8.98
CA ILE A 237 -1.82 16.70 10.04
C ILE A 237 -1.33 18.01 9.43
N SER A 238 -2.06 19.08 9.72
CA SER A 238 -1.62 20.43 9.35
C SER A 238 -0.38 20.83 10.17
N SER A 239 0.38 21.82 9.68
CA SER A 239 1.52 22.35 10.43
C SER A 239 1.11 23.03 11.75
N LYS A 240 -0.16 23.43 11.91
CA LYS A 240 -0.68 24.01 13.16
C LYS A 240 -0.99 22.94 14.22
N GLU A 241 -1.44 21.76 13.78
CA GLU A 241 -1.78 20.63 14.66
C GLU A 241 -0.56 19.74 14.94
N PHE A 242 0.53 19.95 14.20
CA PHE A 242 1.73 19.13 14.30
C PHE A 242 2.39 19.26 15.67
N LYS A 243 2.43 18.14 16.39
CA LYS A 243 3.16 17.98 17.65
C LYS A 243 4.38 17.08 17.39
N PRO A 244 5.61 17.61 17.47
CA PRO A 244 6.81 16.82 17.15
C PRO A 244 7.09 15.72 18.17
N ASP A 245 6.68 15.90 19.43
CA ASP A 245 6.90 14.93 20.51
C ASP A 245 5.83 13.82 20.55
N ASP A 246 4.77 13.94 19.75
CA ASP A 246 3.78 12.88 19.55
C ASP A 246 4.22 12.00 18.36
N PRO A 247 4.59 10.73 18.58
CA PRO A 247 5.11 9.87 17.51
C PRO A 247 4.06 9.58 16.44
N CYS A 248 2.77 9.51 16.77
CA CYS A 248 1.71 9.37 15.77
C CYS A 248 1.61 10.62 14.89
N SER A 249 1.80 11.80 15.50
CA SER A 249 1.84 13.06 14.78
C SER A 249 3.06 13.16 13.86
N ALA A 250 4.23 12.74 14.33
CA ALA A 250 5.45 12.64 13.52
C ALA A 250 5.28 11.69 12.32
N ILE A 251 4.69 10.51 12.52
CA ILE A 251 4.46 9.57 11.41
C ILE A 251 3.50 10.16 10.39
N ALA A 252 2.35 10.66 10.82
CA ALA A 252 1.37 11.25 9.90
C ALA A 252 1.93 12.46 9.12
N LYS A 253 2.88 13.21 9.72
CA LYS A 253 3.50 14.37 9.09
C LYS A 253 4.58 14.02 8.07
N TYR A 254 5.46 13.09 8.39
CA TYR A 254 6.66 12.82 7.59
C TYR A 254 6.56 11.56 6.73
N PHE A 255 5.77 10.59 7.15
CA PHE A 255 5.53 9.32 6.46
C PHE A 255 4.03 9.23 6.13
N GLU A 256 3.49 8.02 6.05
CA GLU A 256 2.04 7.80 5.93
C GLU A 256 1.57 6.98 7.14
N LEU A 257 0.60 7.51 7.89
CA LEU A 257 -0.09 6.80 8.97
C LEU A 257 -1.53 6.53 8.52
N TYR A 258 -1.94 5.26 8.53
CA TYR A 258 -3.29 4.86 8.16
C TYR A 258 -4.05 4.35 9.38
N CYS A 259 -5.29 4.80 9.52
CA CYS A 259 -6.15 4.51 10.65
C CYS A 259 -7.45 3.83 10.23
N TYR A 260 -8.00 2.98 11.10
CA TYR A 260 -9.36 2.46 11.00
C TYR A 260 -10.10 2.84 12.28
N ARG A 261 -11.26 3.51 12.14
CA ARG A 261 -12.03 4.04 13.29
C ARG A 261 -11.17 4.84 14.29
N ASN A 262 -10.29 5.69 13.76
CA ASN A 262 -9.31 6.51 14.51
C ASN A 262 -8.19 5.75 15.23
N GLU A 263 -8.11 4.42 15.12
CA GLU A 263 -6.99 3.63 15.64
C GLU A 263 -5.89 3.48 14.58
N PRO A 264 -4.61 3.68 14.93
CA PRO A 264 -3.47 3.34 14.08
C PRO A 264 -3.51 1.86 13.65
N MET A 265 -3.57 1.64 12.33
CA MET A 265 -3.55 0.32 11.72
C MET A 265 -2.16 -0.03 11.21
N LEU A 266 -1.59 0.86 10.40
CA LEU A 266 -0.26 0.67 9.82
C LEU A 266 0.40 2.01 9.49
N THR A 267 1.71 1.98 9.36
CA THR A 267 2.48 3.04 8.73
C THR A 267 3.20 2.53 7.49
N HIS A 268 3.33 3.39 6.50
CA HIS A 268 4.13 3.18 5.31
C HIS A 268 5.18 4.28 5.25
N LYS A 269 6.45 3.91 5.10
CA LYS A 269 7.56 4.88 5.12
C LYS A 269 7.45 5.83 3.92
N TYR A 270 7.17 5.30 2.73
CA TYR A 270 6.95 6.08 1.50
C TYR A 270 8.05 7.13 1.22
N SER A 271 9.22 6.68 0.77
CA SER A 271 10.27 7.57 0.28
C SER A 271 10.09 7.87 -1.21
N THR A 272 9.35 8.94 -1.53
CA THR A 272 9.20 9.41 -2.92
C THR A 272 10.15 10.56 -3.26
N ASN A 273 10.73 10.52 -4.45
CA ASN A 273 11.49 11.65 -5.01
C ASN A 273 10.60 12.72 -5.67
N SER A 274 9.27 12.56 -5.64
CA SER A 274 8.36 13.54 -6.20
C SER A 274 8.35 14.84 -5.37
N LEU A 275 8.75 15.96 -5.97
CA LEU A 275 8.70 17.29 -5.33
C LEU A 275 7.31 17.69 -4.81
N VAL A 276 6.25 17.11 -5.37
CA VAL A 276 4.86 17.39 -5.01
C VAL A 276 4.47 16.72 -3.68
N PHE A 277 5.08 15.58 -3.36
CA PHE A 277 4.68 14.69 -2.27
C PHE A 277 5.77 14.46 -1.22
N LYS A 278 7.04 14.73 -1.56
CA LYS A 278 8.18 14.57 -0.68
C LYS A 278 8.01 15.42 0.58
N THR A 279 8.27 14.81 1.74
CA THR A 279 8.28 15.50 3.02
C THR A 279 9.72 15.81 3.44
N GLY A 280 9.89 16.64 4.47
CA GLY A 280 11.23 16.99 4.96
C GLY A 280 12.01 15.83 5.57
N LYS A 281 11.36 14.70 5.92
CA LYS A 281 12.00 13.57 6.61
C LYS A 281 11.56 12.19 6.09
N SER A 282 10.94 12.09 4.92
CA SER A 282 10.44 10.82 4.35
C SER A 282 11.52 9.75 4.17
N ASP A 283 12.77 10.18 3.99
CA ASP A 283 13.90 9.27 3.75
C ASP A 283 14.58 8.84 5.07
N ASN A 284 14.22 9.45 6.21
CA ASN A 284 14.84 9.22 7.52
C ASN A 284 14.31 7.93 8.19
N SER A 285 15.01 6.82 7.95
CA SER A 285 14.69 5.51 8.53
C SER A 285 14.74 5.48 10.06
N ASP A 286 15.66 6.22 10.68
CA ASP A 286 15.85 6.20 12.13
C ASP A 286 14.67 6.87 12.83
N LEU A 287 14.22 8.01 12.32
CA LEU A 287 13.03 8.67 12.82
C LEU A 287 11.79 7.78 12.67
N TRP A 288 11.62 7.12 11.52
CA TRP A 288 10.51 6.20 11.31
C TRP A 288 10.50 5.07 12.35
N LYS A 289 11.65 4.44 12.57
CA LYS A 289 11.84 3.38 13.56
C LYS A 289 11.57 3.88 14.99
N GLN A 290 12.13 5.03 15.37
CA GLN A 290 11.93 5.63 16.70
C GLN A 290 10.45 5.91 16.97
N CYS A 291 9.72 6.47 15.99
CA CYS A 291 8.30 6.73 16.15
C CYS A 291 7.50 5.44 16.32
N ILE A 292 7.81 4.39 15.54
CA ILE A 292 7.17 3.08 15.67
C ILE A 292 7.39 2.52 17.08
N GLU A 293 8.63 2.49 17.57
CA GLU A 293 8.95 1.97 18.90
C GLU A 293 8.24 2.74 20.03
N GLN A 294 8.12 4.05 19.90
CA GLN A 294 7.39 4.87 20.88
C GLN A 294 5.88 4.60 20.86
N ILE A 295 5.27 4.40 19.67
CA ILE A 295 3.85 4.03 19.56
C ILE A 295 3.59 2.66 20.17
N GLU A 296 4.46 1.68 19.88
CA GLU A 296 4.34 0.33 20.42
C GLU A 296 4.46 0.30 21.95
N LYS A 297 5.33 1.13 22.55
CA LYS A 297 5.43 1.25 24.02
C LYS A 297 4.19 1.81 24.70
N GLN A 298 3.32 2.49 23.96
CA GLN A 298 2.10 3.11 24.48
C GLN A 298 0.87 2.21 24.34
N ARG A 299 1.01 1.02 23.73
CA ARG A 299 -0.06 0.05 23.47
C ARG A 299 0.11 -1.21 24.30
#